data_AF-A0A800DNL4-F1
#
_entry.id   AF-A0A800DNL4-F1
#
_cell.length_a   1.000
_cell.length_b   1.000
_cell.length_c   1.000
_cell.angle_alpha   90.00
_cell.angle_beta   90.00
_cell.angle_gamma   90.00
#
_symmetry.space_group_name_H-M   'P 1'
#
loop_
_entity.id
_entity.type
_entity.pdbx_description
1 polymer ?
#
loop_
_entity_poly.entity_id
_entity_poly.type
_entity_poly.pdbx_seq_one_letter_code
_entity_poly.pdbx_strand_id
1 'polypeptide(L)'
;MKLPSPHSSVGLNGVMIVNREYQGATPYKNMKFSNLAREFIVNGKQIEGAMAHSKQYINSQKYISADGGFRRIVWIPKILKDEVGTLLNALARTAGIENFADMIADEREACTEGSVLEYMRKVNHPACRVAP
;
A
#
# COMPACT_ATOMS: atom_id res chain seq x y z
N MET A 1 -4.31 30.67 6.02
CA MET A 1 -3.87 29.37 5.50
C MET A 1 -2.51 29.07 6.11
N LYS A 2 -2.46 28.28 7.19
CA LYS A 2 -1.19 27.94 7.88
C LYS A 2 -0.50 26.85 7.06
N LEU A 3 0.73 27.12 6.60
CA LEU A 3 1.59 26.09 6.02
C LEU A 3 1.87 25.03 7.09
N PRO A 4 1.79 23.72 6.77
CA PRO A 4 2.08 22.67 7.74
C PRO A 4 3.55 22.76 8.20
N SER A 5 3.77 22.47 9.48
CA SER A 5 5.05 22.57 10.18
C SER A 5 6.05 21.48 9.73
N PRO A 6 7.37 21.74 9.82
CA PRO A 6 8.43 20.81 9.37
C PRO A 6 8.58 19.54 10.24
N HIS A 7 7.64 19.27 11.16
CA HIS A 7 7.62 18.10 12.04
C HIS A 7 6.42 17.18 11.82
N SER A 8 5.62 17.37 10.75
CA SER A 8 4.72 16.31 10.32
C SER A 8 5.58 15.16 9.79
N SER A 9 5.66 14.05 10.54
CA SER A 9 6.25 12.81 10.04
C SER A 9 5.72 12.56 8.63
N VAL A 10 6.59 12.62 7.62
CA VAL A 10 6.24 12.23 6.26
C VAL A 10 5.95 10.74 6.34
N GLY A 11 4.69 10.39 6.61
CA GLY A 11 4.20 9.05 6.46
C GLY A 11 4.32 8.62 5.01
N LEU A 12 4.13 7.34 4.74
CA LEU A 12 4.26 6.79 3.38
C LEU A 12 3.26 7.40 2.38
N ASN A 13 2.31 8.23 2.81
CA ASN A 13 1.25 8.80 1.98
C ASN A 13 0.56 7.74 1.12
N GLY A 14 0.41 6.53 1.67
CA GLY A 14 0.04 5.34 0.94
C GLY A 14 -0.47 4.24 1.85
N VAL A 15 -0.94 3.16 1.23
CA VAL A 15 -1.54 2.00 1.87
C VAL A 15 -0.69 0.76 1.61
N MET A 16 -0.66 -0.13 2.59
CA MET A 16 -0.15 -1.49 2.41
C MET A 16 -1.32 -2.47 2.27
N ILE A 17 -1.13 -3.54 1.51
CA ILE A 17 -2.12 -4.62 1.36
C ILE A 17 -1.46 -5.93 1.75
N VAL A 18 -2.11 -6.71 2.60
CA VAL A 18 -1.62 -8.04 3.01
C VAL A 18 -2.72 -9.08 2.83
N ASN A 19 -2.37 -10.20 2.21
CA ASN A 19 -3.27 -11.34 2.01
C ASN A 19 -3.06 -12.41 3.09
N ARG A 20 -4.08 -13.25 3.29
CA ARG A 20 -4.10 -14.30 4.34
C ARG A 20 -2.99 -15.34 4.16
N GLU A 21 -2.58 -15.60 2.92
CA GLU A 21 -1.56 -16.61 2.63
C GLU A 21 -0.15 -16.16 3.07
N TYR A 22 0.09 -14.86 3.20
CA TYR A 22 1.37 -14.33 3.68
C TYR A 22 1.55 -14.54 5.19
N GLN A 23 2.59 -15.30 5.57
CA GLN A 23 2.88 -15.66 6.97
C GLN A 23 3.94 -14.77 7.64
N GLY A 24 4.54 -13.85 6.89
CA GLY A 24 5.56 -12.93 7.38
C GLY A 24 4.98 -11.72 8.11
N ALA A 25 5.88 -10.87 8.59
CA ALA A 25 5.51 -9.61 9.23
C ALA A 25 5.40 -8.50 8.19
N THR A 26 4.47 -7.57 8.42
CA THR A 26 4.27 -6.40 7.57
C THR A 26 5.05 -5.20 8.09
N PRO A 27 5.32 -4.20 7.23
CA PRO A 27 5.93 -2.94 7.66
C PRO A 27 5.13 -2.21 8.74
N TYR A 28 3.81 -2.41 8.80
CA TYR A 28 2.97 -1.86 9.86
C TYR A 28 3.24 -2.55 11.19
N LYS A 29 3.99 -1.86 12.06
CA LYS A 29 4.30 -2.30 13.43
C LYS A 29 4.82 -3.75 13.54
N ASN A 30 5.43 -4.28 12.48
CA ASN A 30 5.94 -5.65 12.42
C ASN A 30 4.85 -6.72 12.70
N MET A 31 3.61 -6.48 12.28
CA MET A 31 2.47 -7.38 12.56
C MET A 31 2.21 -8.37 11.42
N LYS A 32 1.84 -9.61 11.78
CA LYS A 32 1.33 -10.62 10.83
C LYS A 32 -0.14 -10.39 10.49
N PHE A 33 -0.60 -10.95 9.37
CA PHE A 33 -2.00 -10.90 8.94
C PHE A 33 -2.99 -11.33 10.04
N SER A 34 -2.69 -12.41 10.78
CA SER A 34 -3.56 -12.90 11.86
C SER A 34 -3.82 -11.86 12.95
N ASN A 35 -2.80 -11.04 13.26
CA ASN A 35 -2.92 -10.00 14.28
C ASN A 35 -3.68 -8.80 13.71
N LEU A 36 -3.37 -8.39 12.48
CA LEU A 36 -4.08 -7.32 11.78
C LEU A 36 -5.57 -7.64 11.63
N ALA A 37 -5.92 -8.87 11.23
CA ALA A 37 -7.31 -9.30 11.11
C ALA A 37 -8.02 -9.22 12.47
N ARG A 38 -7.36 -9.67 13.54
CA ARG A 38 -7.93 -9.59 14.90
C ARG A 38 -8.14 -8.16 15.38
N GLU A 39 -7.18 -7.28 15.13
CA GLU A 39 -7.20 -5.89 15.58
C GLU A 39 -8.20 -5.06 14.76
N PHE A 40 -8.13 -5.14 13.42
CA PHE A 40 -8.83 -4.24 12.51
C PHE A 40 -10.14 -4.78 11.93
N ILE A 41 -10.37 -6.10 11.95
CA ILE A 41 -11.48 -6.72 11.20
C ILE A 41 -12.46 -7.47 12.13
N VAL A 42 -12.00 -8.04 13.24
CA VAL A 42 -12.79 -9.04 13.99
C VAL A 42 -13.75 -8.49 15.06
N ASN A 43 -13.84 -7.18 15.28
CA ASN A 43 -14.69 -6.63 16.35
C ASN A 43 -15.97 -5.91 15.88
N GLY A 44 -16.34 -6.00 14.60
CA GLY A 44 -17.49 -5.27 14.04
C GLY A 44 -17.36 -3.74 14.10
N LYS A 45 -16.22 -3.23 14.59
CA LYS A 45 -15.87 -1.82 14.64
C LYS A 45 -15.12 -1.46 13.37
N GLN A 46 -15.55 -0.40 12.69
CA GLN A 46 -14.76 0.21 11.64
C GLN A 46 -13.57 0.92 12.28
N ILE A 47 -12.36 0.61 11.81
CA ILE A 47 -11.16 1.33 12.19
C ILE A 47 -10.79 2.23 11.02
N GLU A 48 -10.66 3.52 11.30
CA GLU A 48 -10.21 4.49 10.30
C GLU A 48 -8.84 4.08 9.76
N GLY A 49 -8.69 4.15 8.44
CA GLY A 49 -7.46 3.72 7.75
C GLY A 49 -7.31 2.21 7.58
N ALA A 50 -8.28 1.38 7.98
CA ALA A 50 -8.27 -0.05 7.74
C ALA A 50 -9.54 -0.53 7.01
N MET A 51 -9.34 -1.41 6.02
CA MET A 51 -10.45 -2.04 5.32
C MET A 51 -10.10 -3.47 4.89
N ALA A 52 -11.08 -4.38 4.99
CA ALA A 52 -11.00 -5.71 4.42
C ALA A 52 -11.65 -5.70 3.03
N HIS A 53 -10.97 -6.23 2.02
CA HIS A 53 -11.50 -6.34 0.66
C HIS A 53 -10.96 -7.58 -0.05
N SER A 54 -11.55 -7.93 -1.19
CA SER A 54 -11.08 -9.02 -2.04
C SER A 54 -9.79 -8.63 -2.77
N LYS A 55 -8.94 -9.62 -3.12
CA LYS A 55 -7.72 -9.36 -3.92
C LYS A 55 -8.08 -8.73 -5.28
N GLN A 56 -9.21 -9.11 -5.87
CA GLN A 56 -9.68 -8.60 -7.17
C GLN A 56 -10.01 -7.10 -7.12
N TYR A 57 -10.41 -6.56 -5.96
CA TYR A 57 -10.71 -5.14 -5.83
C TYR A 57 -9.48 -4.25 -6.07
N ILE A 58 -8.26 -4.76 -5.85
CA ILE A 58 -6.99 -4.05 -6.08
C ILE A 58 -6.85 -3.59 -7.54
N ASN A 59 -7.34 -4.39 -8.49
CA ASN A 59 -7.25 -4.09 -9.92
C ASN A 59 -8.43 -3.25 -10.44
N SER A 60 -9.31 -2.77 -9.56
CA SER A 60 -10.45 -1.93 -9.95
C SER A 60 -10.02 -0.48 -10.15
N GLN A 61 -10.58 0.18 -11.18
CA GLN A 61 -10.50 1.65 -11.31
C GLN A 61 -11.11 2.39 -10.10
N LYS A 62 -12.01 1.74 -9.36
CA LYS A 62 -12.66 2.28 -8.16
C LYS A 62 -11.94 1.95 -6.86
N TYR A 63 -10.79 1.26 -6.92
CA TYR A 63 -9.99 0.95 -5.73
C TYR A 63 -9.65 2.24 -5.01
N ILE A 64 -10.17 2.48 -3.80
CA ILE A 64 -9.96 3.69 -2.97
C ILE A 64 -9.88 5.00 -3.77
N SER A 65 -10.75 5.18 -4.76
CA SER A 65 -10.61 6.28 -5.73
C SER A 65 -10.72 7.66 -5.09
N ALA A 66 -11.44 7.78 -3.97
CA ALA A 66 -11.51 9.00 -3.17
C ALA A 66 -10.16 9.39 -2.55
N ASP A 67 -9.31 8.41 -2.25
CA ASP A 67 -8.03 8.60 -1.55
C ASP A 67 -6.82 8.65 -2.51
N GLY A 68 -7.06 8.63 -3.83
CA GLY A 68 -6.01 8.68 -4.86
C GLY A 68 -5.73 7.35 -5.56
N GLY A 69 -6.49 6.31 -5.24
CA GLY A 69 -6.55 5.10 -6.03
C GLY A 69 -5.36 4.16 -5.88
N PHE A 70 -5.15 3.31 -6.89
CA PHE A 70 -4.05 2.34 -6.92
C PHE A 70 -2.66 2.98 -6.74
N ARG A 71 -2.50 4.27 -7.09
CA ARG A 71 -1.25 5.03 -6.92
C ARG A 71 -0.79 5.15 -5.46
N ARG A 72 -1.70 4.90 -4.51
CA ARG A 72 -1.41 4.89 -3.07
C ARG A 72 -0.85 3.57 -2.57
N ILE A 73 -0.89 2.49 -3.36
CA ILE A 73 -0.35 1.19 -2.92
C ILE A 73 1.17 1.29 -2.86
N VAL A 74 1.77 1.12 -1.68
CA VAL A 74 3.23 1.27 -1.48
C VAL A 74 3.93 -0.01 -1.06
N TRP A 75 3.17 -0.97 -0.52
CA TRP A 75 3.69 -2.26 -0.12
C TRP A 75 2.65 -3.36 -0.26
N ILE A 76 3.04 -4.48 -0.90
CA ILE A 76 2.25 -5.72 -0.95
C ILE A 76 3.19 -6.92 -0.92
N PRO A 77 2.85 -8.06 -0.27
CA PRO A 77 3.69 -9.25 -0.28
C PRO A 77 3.96 -9.75 -1.69
N LYS A 78 5.13 -10.34 -1.93
CA LYS A 78 5.54 -10.84 -3.25
C LYS A 78 4.52 -11.83 -3.83
N ILE A 79 4.01 -12.74 -2.99
CA ILE A 79 2.98 -13.70 -3.39
C ILE A 79 1.72 -13.01 -3.95
N LEU A 80 1.28 -11.90 -3.35
CA LEU A 80 0.15 -11.13 -3.84
C LEU A 80 0.51 -10.31 -5.08
N LYS A 81 1.71 -9.73 -5.10
CA LYS A 81 2.25 -8.97 -6.24
C LYS A 81 2.28 -9.83 -7.51
N ASP A 82 2.68 -11.09 -7.39
CA ASP A 82 2.74 -12.04 -8.50
C ASP A 82 1.34 -12.39 -9.02
N GLU A 83 0.33 -12.44 -8.15
CA GLU A 83 -1.06 -12.69 -8.54
C GLU A 83 -1.70 -11.49 -9.25
N VAL A 84 -1.51 -10.26 -8.74
CA VAL A 84 -2.26 -9.08 -9.21
C VAL A 84 -1.46 -8.13 -10.10
N GLY A 85 -0.14 -8.28 -10.17
CA GLY A 85 0.80 -7.33 -10.78
C GLY A 85 0.57 -7.11 -12.27
N THR A 86 0.26 -8.16 -13.03
CA THR A 86 -0.01 -8.05 -14.48
C THR A 86 -1.22 -7.16 -14.75
N LEU A 87 -2.33 -7.40 -14.05
CA LEU A 87 -3.55 -6.60 -14.19
C LEU A 87 -3.37 -5.20 -13.59
N LEU A 88 -2.57 -5.07 -12.53
CA LEU A 88 -2.27 -3.79 -11.91
C LEU A 88 -1.44 -2.89 -12.84
N ASN A 89 -0.43 -3.45 -13.53
CA ASN A 89 0.31 -2.74 -14.56
C ASN A 89 -0.59 -2.36 -15.75
N ALA A 90 -1.50 -3.24 -16.16
CA ALA A 90 -2.48 -2.91 -17.20
C ALA A 90 -3.38 -1.74 -16.81
N LEU A 91 -3.86 -1.70 -15.56
CA LEU A 91 -4.60 -0.57 -15.01
C LEU A 91 -3.73 0.70 -14.99
N ALA A 92 -2.49 0.58 -14.50
CA ALA A 92 -1.57 1.71 -14.35
C ALA A 92 -1.16 2.35 -15.69
N ARG A 93 -1.07 1.57 -16.77
CA ARG A 93 -0.84 2.09 -18.12
C ARG A 93 -1.93 3.05 -18.59
N THR A 94 -3.18 2.85 -18.17
CA THR A 94 -4.27 3.80 -18.49
C THR A 94 -4.06 5.18 -17.84
N ALA A 95 -3.18 5.25 -16.85
CA ALA A 95 -2.76 6.46 -16.15
C ALA A 95 -1.33 6.91 -16.51
N GLY A 96 -0.70 6.32 -17.55
CA GLY A 96 0.64 6.66 -18.01
C GLY A 96 1.79 6.09 -17.16
N ILE A 97 1.55 5.00 -16.42
CA ILE A 97 2.57 4.34 -15.59
C ILE A 97 2.78 2.90 -16.10
N GLU A 98 3.94 2.62 -16.69
CA GLU A 98 4.21 1.34 -17.37
C GLU A 98 4.45 0.16 -16.40
N ASN A 99 5.31 0.36 -15.39
CA ASN A 99 5.81 -0.71 -14.51
C ASN A 99 5.46 -0.44 -13.04
N PHE A 100 4.20 -0.12 -12.74
CA PHE A 100 3.78 0.28 -11.40
C PHE A 100 4.04 -0.79 -10.33
N ALA A 101 3.84 -2.07 -10.64
CA ALA A 101 4.07 -3.18 -9.72
C ALA A 101 5.52 -3.23 -9.18
N ASP A 102 6.51 -2.83 -9.99
CA ASP A 102 7.92 -2.78 -9.59
C ASP A 102 8.22 -1.59 -8.66
N MET A 103 7.36 -0.57 -8.69
CA MET A 103 7.48 0.59 -7.80
C MET A 103 6.93 0.30 -6.40
N ILE A 104 6.11 -0.74 -6.25
CA ILE A 104 5.54 -1.17 -4.97
C ILE A 104 6.56 -2.07 -4.27
N ALA A 105 6.91 -1.79 -3.01
CA ALA A 105 7.80 -2.66 -2.24
C ALA A 105 7.12 -3.99 -1.87
N ASP A 106 7.90 -5.05 -1.67
CA ASP A 106 7.47 -6.24 -0.95
C ASP A 106 8.45 -6.60 0.18
N GLU A 107 8.27 -7.76 0.80
CA GLU A 107 9.10 -8.21 1.92
C GLU A 107 10.57 -8.45 1.56
N ARG A 108 10.92 -8.50 0.27
CA ARG A 108 12.31 -8.67 -0.18
C ARG A 108 13.06 -7.34 -0.23
N GLU A 109 12.35 -6.24 -0.50
CA GLU A 109 12.95 -4.91 -0.59
C GLU A 109 12.81 -4.11 0.71
N ALA A 110 11.70 -4.28 1.45
CA ALA A 110 11.43 -3.49 2.65
C ALA A 110 10.51 -4.19 3.65
N CYS A 111 10.94 -4.26 4.92
CA CYS A 111 10.20 -4.88 6.03
C CYS A 111 9.78 -3.89 7.13
N THR A 112 10.12 -2.61 6.99
CA THR A 112 9.80 -1.54 7.96
C THR A 112 9.29 -0.29 7.24
N GLU A 113 8.51 0.55 7.92
CA GLU A 113 8.02 1.81 7.34
C GLU A 113 9.17 2.68 6.79
N GLY A 114 10.29 2.77 7.53
CA GLY A 114 11.48 3.49 7.08
C GLY A 114 12.05 2.94 5.77
N SER A 115 12.26 1.62 5.69
CA SER A 115 12.77 0.99 4.47
C SER A 115 11.78 1.09 3.29
N VAL A 116 10.47 1.11 3.55
CA VAL A 116 9.47 1.33 2.48
C VAL A 116 9.60 2.76 1.95
N LEU A 117 9.74 3.75 2.82
CA LEU A 117 9.93 5.15 2.41
C LEU A 117 11.20 5.35 1.58
N GLU A 118 12.29 4.69 1.97
CA GLU A 118 13.55 4.70 1.21
C GLU A 118 13.38 4.07 -0.18
N TYR A 119 12.72 2.91 -0.25
CA TYR A 119 12.42 2.24 -1.52
C TYR A 119 11.57 3.13 -2.43
N MET A 120 10.49 3.70 -1.88
CA MET A 120 9.59 4.60 -2.61
C MET A 120 10.34 5.79 -3.22
N ARG A 121 11.27 6.40 -2.48
CA ARG A 121 12.09 7.50 -3.00
C ARG A 121 13.03 7.04 -4.11
N LYS A 122 13.68 5.89 -3.93
CA LYS A 122 14.60 5.29 -4.92
C LYS A 122 13.90 5.03 -6.26
N VAL A 123 12.68 4.51 -6.22
CA VAL A 123 11.89 4.19 -7.44
C VAL A 123 11.00 5.35 -7.89
N ASN A 124 11.08 6.51 -7.22
CA ASN A 124 10.27 7.70 -7.50
C ASN A 124 8.76 7.38 -7.52
N HIS A 125 8.29 6.68 -6.48
CA HIS A 125 6.91 6.20 -6.34
C HIS A 125 5.90 7.36 -6.43
N PRO A 126 4.78 7.23 -7.17
CA PRO A 126 3.79 8.30 -7.33
C PRO A 126 3.27 8.87 -6.01
N ALA A 127 3.06 8.02 -4.99
CA ALA A 127 2.61 8.44 -3.67
C ALA A 127 3.54 9.47 -2.98
N CYS A 128 4.82 9.56 -3.34
CA CYS A 128 5.74 10.57 -2.80
C CYS A 128 5.36 12.01 -3.18
N ARG A 129 4.56 12.18 -4.25
CA ARG A 129 4.23 13.50 -4.82
C ARG A 129 2.80 13.94 -4.54
N VAL A 130 2.00 13.09 -3.90
CA VAL A 130 0.60 13.39 -3.61
C VAL A 130 0.51 14.04 -2.23
N ALA A 131 -0.28 15.10 -2.14
CA ALA A 131 -0.56 15.74 -0.85
C ALA A 131 -1.16 14.74 0.15
N PRO A 132 -0.90 14.92 1.47
CA PRO A 132 -1.52 14.14 2.53
C PRO A 132 -3.04 14.17 2.45
#